data_AF-A0A7W2N4R5-F1
#
_entry.id   AF-A0A7W2N4R5-F1
#
_cell.length_a   1.000
_cell.length_b   1.000
_cell.length_c   1.000
_cell.angle_alpha   90.00
_cell.angle_beta   90.00
_cell.angle_gamma   90.00
#
_symmetry.space_group_name_H-M   'P 1'
#
loop_
_entity.id
_entity.type
_entity.pdbx_description
1 polymer ?
#
loop_
_entity_poly.entity_id
_entity_poly.type
_entity_poly.pdbx_seq_one_letter_code
_entity_poly.pdbx_strand_id
1 'polypeptide(L)'
;MFNPLPIASAAILLLVSTFSISAESIWGGDYFPNTELITHEGKTVKFFDDLIKDKIVAINFIYTSCPDVCPLETAQLTRVQQIMGDRIGNDVHFYSISIDPENDTPTVLAEYRERFGAKWTFLTGDKEEIKELRRKLGLYVEGIDTGPNKNNHNVSMIIGNQKTGRWMTRSPFENPHVLADQLGNWLSGWVSKQEGDDYDTAPELRPLTLGEPIFRTRCATCHSVDGVENEDDIGPDLLGVTKRREQQWLIKWLRSPDKMIANKDPIALALLKKYNNLPMPNLRLNQQEVMELITYMDELHDPNAAPPTSLVSKLKAYRQSKVVALPVSVDVVAVMNAWVREAHPKATTNAGFMTLINVSDKPVQLMVASSPDFGLVEFHEMKVEDGMMQMNELEELNIEPGAQLKFESGGKHLMLKHPNRSLQDGDQTEITLEFAGGETQTLSLKIIKDY
;
A
#
# COMPACT_ATOMS: atom_id res chain seq x y z
N MET A 1 11.47 -21.37 87.34
CA MET A 1 12.12 -20.44 86.40
C MET A 1 12.55 -21.25 85.20
N PHE A 2 12.11 -20.83 84.02
CA PHE A 2 12.20 -21.57 82.75
C PHE A 2 13.65 -21.76 82.30
N ASN A 3 13.97 -22.98 81.86
CA ASN A 3 15.21 -23.32 81.16
C ASN A 3 14.84 -23.51 79.67
N PRO A 4 15.50 -22.87 78.69
CA PRO A 4 15.17 -23.07 77.29
C PRO A 4 15.85 -24.33 76.73
N LEU A 5 15.10 -25.12 75.96
CA LEU A 5 15.63 -26.21 75.13
C LEU A 5 16.38 -25.65 73.90
N PRO A 6 17.40 -26.35 73.38
CA PRO A 6 18.07 -25.97 72.14
C PRO A 6 17.22 -26.40 70.92
N ILE A 7 16.93 -25.47 70.02
CA ILE A 7 16.31 -25.76 68.73
C ILE A 7 17.43 -26.22 67.78
N ALA A 8 17.43 -27.50 67.44
CA ALA A 8 18.23 -28.04 66.35
C ALA A 8 17.58 -27.65 65.02
N SER A 9 18.23 -26.76 64.25
CA SER A 9 17.84 -26.44 62.88
C SER A 9 18.19 -27.61 61.95
N ALA A 10 17.20 -28.42 61.59
CA ALA A 10 17.31 -29.34 60.47
C ALA A 10 17.16 -28.54 59.17
N ALA A 11 18.25 -28.42 58.40
CA ALA A 11 18.21 -27.88 57.05
C ALA A 11 17.51 -28.90 56.14
N ILE A 12 16.24 -28.64 55.79
CA ILE A 12 15.53 -29.36 54.74
C ILE A 12 16.09 -28.86 53.41
N LEU A 13 16.98 -29.66 52.81
CA LEU A 13 17.41 -29.47 51.42
C LEU A 13 16.24 -29.83 50.51
N LEU A 14 15.43 -28.84 50.13
CA LEU A 14 14.45 -28.97 49.06
C LEU A 14 15.22 -29.12 47.75
N LEU A 15 15.41 -30.37 47.31
CA LEU A 15 15.74 -30.72 45.93
C LEU A 15 14.56 -30.27 45.07
N VAL A 16 14.59 -29.00 44.65
CA VAL A 16 13.75 -28.52 43.56
C VAL A 16 14.32 -29.17 42.30
N SER A 17 13.77 -30.34 41.95
CA SER A 17 13.93 -30.90 40.61
C SER A 17 13.36 -29.89 39.64
N THR A 18 14.23 -29.07 39.04
CA THR A 18 13.89 -28.26 37.88
C THR A 18 13.60 -29.23 36.74
N PHE A 19 12.35 -29.69 36.66
CA PHE A 19 11.84 -30.21 35.40
C PHE A 19 11.85 -29.03 34.43
N SER A 20 12.91 -28.95 33.63
CA SER A 20 12.86 -28.20 32.38
C SER A 20 11.81 -28.88 31.53
N ILE A 21 10.58 -28.37 31.57
CA ILE A 21 9.58 -28.63 30.54
C ILE A 21 10.14 -27.95 29.30
N SER A 22 11.01 -28.64 28.57
CA SER A 22 11.15 -28.42 27.14
C SER A 22 9.79 -28.76 26.58
N ALA A 23 8.94 -27.75 26.36
CA ALA A 23 7.73 -27.94 25.60
C ALA A 23 8.17 -28.39 24.20
N GLU A 24 8.18 -29.70 23.96
CA GLU A 24 8.20 -30.23 22.60
C GLU A 24 7.06 -29.55 21.84
N SER A 25 7.35 -29.14 20.62
CA SER A 25 6.38 -28.45 19.79
C SER A 25 5.07 -29.23 19.70
N ILE A 26 3.96 -28.54 19.94
CA ILE A 26 2.62 -29.09 19.69
C ILE A 26 2.36 -29.34 18.19
N TRP A 27 3.22 -28.82 17.29
CA TRP A 27 3.11 -28.96 15.84
C TRP A 27 4.27 -29.82 15.31
N GLY A 28 4.06 -31.13 15.31
CA GLY A 28 5.01 -32.13 14.82
C GLY A 28 4.68 -32.66 13.41
N GLY A 29 5.34 -33.76 13.03
CA GLY A 29 5.15 -34.42 11.74
C GLY A 29 3.74 -34.97 11.50
N ASP A 30 2.94 -35.12 12.55
CA ASP A 30 1.53 -35.52 12.46
C ASP A 30 0.62 -34.36 12.02
N TYR A 31 1.07 -33.11 12.16
CA TYR A 31 0.32 -31.92 11.76
C TYR A 31 0.71 -31.45 10.36
N PHE A 32 2.01 -31.22 10.13
CA PHE A 32 2.52 -30.76 8.85
C PHE A 32 2.73 -31.94 7.90
N PRO A 33 2.27 -31.86 6.63
CA PRO A 33 2.51 -32.92 5.67
C PRO A 33 4.01 -33.02 5.37
N ASN A 34 4.50 -34.24 5.11
CA ASN A 34 5.90 -34.46 4.74
C ASN A 34 6.07 -34.61 3.22
N THR A 35 5.43 -33.72 2.47
CA THR A 35 5.39 -33.65 1.01
C THR A 35 6.80 -33.67 0.41
N GLU A 36 6.99 -34.40 -0.69
CA GLU A 36 8.24 -34.39 -1.44
C GLU A 36 8.28 -33.18 -2.38
N LEU A 37 9.34 -32.40 -2.29
CA LEU A 37 9.58 -31.21 -3.09
C LEU A 37 10.95 -31.32 -3.76
N ILE A 38 11.14 -30.55 -4.83
CA ILE A 38 12.37 -30.49 -5.61
C ILE A 38 12.91 -29.06 -5.48
N THR A 39 14.14 -28.90 -5.01
CA THR A 39 14.77 -27.58 -4.91
C THR A 39 15.21 -27.07 -6.28
N HIS A 40 15.49 -25.77 -6.40
CA HIS A 40 16.08 -25.17 -7.59
C HIS A 40 17.43 -25.78 -8.02
N GLU A 41 18.16 -26.44 -7.12
CA GLU A 41 19.36 -27.23 -7.43
C GLU A 41 19.06 -28.65 -7.94
N GLY A 42 17.78 -29.02 -8.05
CA GLY A 42 17.32 -30.35 -8.48
C GLY A 42 17.36 -31.42 -7.40
N LYS A 43 17.49 -31.05 -6.12
CA LYS A 43 17.53 -32.00 -5.00
C LYS A 43 16.11 -32.29 -4.50
N THR A 44 15.76 -33.56 -4.34
CA THR A 44 14.53 -33.98 -3.64
C THR A 44 14.68 -33.80 -2.13
N VAL A 45 13.71 -33.16 -1.50
CA VAL A 45 13.64 -32.86 -0.07
C VAL A 45 12.23 -33.13 0.45
N LYS A 46 12.10 -33.43 1.74
CA LYS A 46 10.82 -33.63 2.41
C LYS A 46 10.44 -32.42 3.24
N PHE A 47 9.21 -31.93 3.08
CA PHE A 47 8.77 -30.65 3.66
C PHE A 47 8.98 -30.60 5.18
N PHE A 48 8.52 -31.60 5.93
CA PHE A 48 8.66 -31.58 7.39
C PHE A 48 10.12 -31.81 7.80
N ASP A 49 10.68 -32.95 7.41
CA ASP A 49 11.98 -33.42 7.91
C ASP A 49 13.15 -32.51 7.49
N ASP A 50 13.17 -32.07 6.23
CA ASP A 50 14.30 -31.34 5.69
C ASP A 50 14.11 -29.82 5.76
N LEU A 51 12.88 -29.31 5.70
CA LEU A 51 12.65 -27.85 5.57
C LEU A 51 12.23 -27.17 6.86
N ILE A 52 11.35 -27.76 7.67
CA ILE A 52 10.77 -27.03 8.82
C ILE A 52 11.12 -27.58 10.20
N LYS A 53 11.49 -28.86 10.31
CA LYS A 53 11.85 -29.48 11.59
C LYS A 53 13.02 -28.73 12.25
N ASP A 54 12.83 -28.36 13.52
CA ASP A 54 13.81 -27.64 14.34
C ASP A 54 14.30 -26.28 13.78
N LYS A 55 13.58 -25.71 12.80
CA LYS A 55 13.97 -24.50 12.08
C LYS A 55 13.03 -23.32 12.31
N ILE A 56 13.57 -22.12 12.12
CA ILE A 56 12.81 -20.88 11.92
C ILE A 56 12.64 -20.69 10.41
N VAL A 57 11.41 -20.57 9.96
CA VAL A 57 11.09 -20.58 8.53
C VAL A 57 10.15 -19.45 8.14
N ALA A 58 10.31 -18.94 6.93
CA ALA A 58 9.33 -18.12 6.22
C ALA A 58 8.96 -18.82 4.91
N ILE A 59 7.67 -19.02 4.65
CA ILE A 59 7.18 -19.83 3.54
C ILE A 59 6.12 -19.06 2.76
N ASN A 60 6.43 -18.73 1.51
CA ASN A 60 5.47 -18.16 0.57
C ASN A 60 5.29 -19.07 -0.65
N PHE A 61 4.18 -18.86 -1.35
CA PHE A 61 3.85 -19.57 -2.59
C PHE A 61 3.89 -18.57 -3.73
N ILE A 62 4.55 -18.94 -4.83
CA ILE A 62 4.77 -18.05 -5.99
C ILE A 62 4.56 -18.80 -7.30
N TYR A 63 4.66 -18.10 -8.43
CA TYR A 63 4.95 -18.71 -9.72
C TYR A 63 5.76 -17.74 -10.57
N THR A 64 6.77 -18.22 -11.30
CA THR A 64 7.79 -17.33 -11.88
C THR A 64 7.28 -16.47 -13.04
N SER A 65 6.21 -16.92 -13.69
CA SER A 65 5.52 -16.20 -14.78
C SER A 65 4.52 -15.15 -14.29
N CYS A 66 4.42 -14.90 -12.98
CA CYS A 66 3.56 -13.86 -12.42
C CYS A 66 4.02 -12.47 -12.88
N PRO A 67 3.14 -11.68 -13.53
CA PRO A 67 3.55 -10.37 -14.07
C PRO A 67 3.72 -9.29 -13.00
N ASP A 68 3.06 -9.44 -11.85
CA ASP A 68 2.87 -8.34 -10.91
C ASP A 68 3.40 -8.67 -9.50
N VAL A 69 2.73 -9.57 -8.76
CA VAL A 69 2.89 -9.65 -7.30
C VAL A 69 4.10 -10.47 -6.88
N CYS A 70 4.31 -11.67 -7.43
CA CYS A 70 5.42 -12.55 -7.00
C CYS A 70 6.82 -11.92 -7.18
N PRO A 71 7.11 -11.20 -8.28
CA PRO A 71 8.34 -10.41 -8.40
C PRO A 71 8.54 -9.42 -7.25
N LEU A 72 7.49 -8.70 -6.87
CA LEU A 72 7.55 -7.70 -5.80
C LEU A 72 7.72 -8.35 -4.42
N GLU A 73 7.06 -9.48 -4.15
CA GLU A 73 7.25 -10.24 -2.91
C GLU A 73 8.68 -10.73 -2.76
N THR A 74 9.21 -11.37 -3.80
CA THR A 74 10.59 -11.88 -3.82
C THR A 74 11.56 -10.73 -3.51
N ALA A 75 11.34 -9.60 -4.16
CA ALA A 75 12.14 -8.43 -3.98
C ALA A 75 11.99 -7.79 -2.57
N GLN A 76 10.84 -7.90 -1.90
CA GLN A 76 10.74 -7.53 -0.48
C GLN A 76 11.56 -8.43 0.42
N LEU A 77 11.49 -9.74 0.20
CA LEU A 77 12.19 -10.71 1.04
C LEU A 77 13.71 -10.60 0.91
N THR A 78 14.25 -10.12 -0.22
CA THR A 78 15.70 -9.84 -0.34
C THR A 78 16.17 -8.75 0.61
N ARG A 79 15.31 -7.79 0.96
CA ARG A 79 15.64 -6.74 1.95
C ARG A 79 15.62 -7.26 3.37
N VAL A 80 14.67 -8.13 3.68
CA VAL A 80 14.68 -8.87 4.96
C VAL A 80 15.97 -9.68 5.05
N GLN A 81 16.36 -10.34 3.95
CA GLN A 81 17.64 -11.03 3.86
C GLN A 81 18.84 -10.10 4.08
N GLN A 82 18.84 -8.88 3.54
CA GLN A 82 19.91 -7.90 3.78
C GLN A 82 20.00 -7.51 5.26
N ILE A 83 18.86 -7.25 5.91
CA ILE A 83 18.80 -6.91 7.35
C ILE A 83 19.29 -8.07 8.21
N MET A 84 18.91 -9.30 7.86
CA MET A 84 19.25 -10.50 8.62
C MET A 84 20.67 -11.00 8.35
N GLY A 85 21.27 -10.62 7.21
CA GLY A 85 22.64 -10.97 6.85
C GLY A 85 22.89 -12.48 6.86
N ASP A 86 23.94 -12.89 7.56
CA ASP A 86 24.39 -14.29 7.65
C ASP A 86 23.41 -15.20 8.39
N ARG A 87 22.35 -14.68 8.99
CA ARG A 87 21.30 -15.50 9.59
C ARG A 87 20.49 -16.28 8.56
N ILE A 88 20.32 -15.71 7.35
CA ILE A 88 19.63 -16.39 6.27
C ILE A 88 20.43 -17.61 5.82
N GLY A 89 19.78 -18.78 5.84
CA GLY A 89 20.38 -20.07 5.49
C GLY A 89 21.08 -20.78 6.65
N ASN A 90 21.32 -20.09 7.78
CA ASN A 90 21.93 -20.67 8.97
C ASN A 90 20.87 -20.99 10.04
N ASP A 91 20.29 -19.96 10.66
CA ASP A 91 19.31 -20.13 11.73
C ASP A 91 17.89 -19.72 11.31
N VAL A 92 17.76 -19.02 10.17
CA VAL A 92 16.48 -18.66 9.56
C VAL A 92 16.48 -19.07 8.09
N HIS A 93 15.43 -19.77 7.65
CA HIS A 93 15.33 -20.30 6.29
C HIS A 93 14.10 -19.79 5.56
N PHE A 94 14.27 -19.23 4.37
CA PHE A 94 13.14 -18.84 3.53
C PHE A 94 12.89 -19.90 2.45
N TYR A 95 11.61 -20.12 2.16
CA TYR A 95 11.15 -21.09 1.18
C TYR A 95 10.09 -20.46 0.28
N SER A 96 10.39 -20.37 -1.01
CA SER A 96 9.42 -19.96 -2.03
C SER A 96 9.02 -21.17 -2.85
N ILE A 97 7.76 -21.60 -2.72
CA ILE A 97 7.26 -22.83 -3.34
C ILE A 97 6.40 -22.46 -4.54
N SER A 98 6.74 -22.97 -5.73
CA SER A 98 5.98 -22.73 -6.95
C SER A 98 4.60 -23.39 -6.88
N ILE A 99 3.56 -22.69 -7.35
CA ILE A 99 2.22 -23.26 -7.60
C ILE A 99 2.01 -23.69 -9.05
N ASP A 100 2.99 -23.45 -9.91
CA ASP A 100 2.96 -23.75 -11.35
C ASP A 100 4.11 -24.68 -11.75
N PRO A 101 4.17 -25.91 -11.20
CA PRO A 101 5.30 -26.82 -11.39
C PRO A 101 5.48 -27.30 -12.84
N GLU A 102 4.45 -27.14 -13.69
CA GLU A 102 4.52 -27.47 -15.12
C GLU A 102 5.45 -26.51 -15.88
N ASN A 103 5.55 -25.26 -15.44
CA ASN A 103 6.40 -24.23 -16.05
C ASN A 103 7.64 -23.91 -15.21
N ASP A 104 7.51 -23.96 -13.89
CA ASP A 104 8.56 -23.62 -12.92
C ASP A 104 9.43 -24.84 -12.60
N THR A 105 10.24 -25.24 -13.58
CA THR A 105 11.27 -26.28 -13.41
C THR A 105 12.39 -25.80 -12.47
N PRO A 106 13.21 -26.70 -11.89
CA PRO A 106 14.34 -26.31 -11.05
C PRO A 106 15.26 -25.26 -11.69
N THR A 107 15.55 -25.40 -12.99
CA THR A 107 16.35 -24.44 -13.75
C THR A 107 15.69 -23.06 -13.82
N VAL A 108 14.39 -23.00 -14.12
CA VAL A 108 13.64 -21.73 -14.19
C VAL A 108 13.60 -21.05 -12.81
N LEU A 109 13.43 -21.83 -11.75
CA LEU A 109 13.49 -21.32 -10.37
C LEU A 109 14.89 -20.81 -10.00
N ALA A 110 15.95 -21.47 -10.45
CA ALA A 110 17.32 -21.02 -10.22
C ALA A 110 17.59 -19.68 -10.92
N GLU A 111 17.18 -19.54 -12.18
CA GLU A 111 17.29 -18.28 -12.94
C GLU A 111 16.47 -17.14 -12.30
N TYR A 112 15.26 -17.44 -11.84
CA TYR A 112 14.42 -16.48 -11.15
C TYR A 112 15.07 -16.03 -9.84
N ARG A 113 15.56 -16.98 -9.03
CA ARG A 113 16.28 -16.71 -7.79
C ARG A 113 17.52 -15.83 -8.01
N GLU A 114 18.32 -16.15 -9.01
CA GLU A 114 19.54 -15.40 -9.37
C GLU A 114 19.20 -13.96 -9.78
N ARG A 115 18.15 -13.76 -10.59
CA ARG A 115 17.69 -12.43 -11.03
C ARG A 115 17.41 -11.47 -9.88
N PHE A 116 16.94 -11.97 -8.73
CA PHE A 116 16.63 -11.13 -7.57
C PHE A 116 17.77 -11.10 -6.52
N GLY A 117 18.87 -11.82 -6.73
CA GLY A 117 19.90 -11.96 -5.68
C GLY A 117 19.38 -12.68 -4.42
N ALA A 118 18.32 -13.49 -4.58
CA ALA A 118 17.73 -14.25 -3.49
C ALA A 118 18.67 -15.40 -3.09
N LYS A 119 19.04 -15.47 -1.81
CA LYS A 119 19.98 -16.50 -1.30
C LYS A 119 19.27 -17.73 -0.74
N TRP A 120 17.94 -17.69 -0.62
CA TRP A 120 17.15 -18.77 -0.04
C TRP A 120 16.70 -19.83 -1.04
N THR A 121 15.99 -20.86 -0.58
CA THR A 121 15.64 -22.03 -1.40
C THR A 121 14.30 -21.83 -2.10
N PHE A 122 14.30 -22.00 -3.42
CA PHE A 122 13.09 -22.09 -4.25
C PHE A 122 12.77 -23.56 -4.50
N LEU A 123 11.48 -23.92 -4.48
CA LEU A 123 11.02 -25.31 -4.60
C LEU A 123 9.87 -25.45 -5.60
N THR A 124 9.79 -26.62 -6.22
CA THR A 124 8.70 -27.10 -7.07
C THR A 124 8.34 -28.54 -6.67
N GLY A 125 7.38 -29.19 -7.32
CA GLY A 125 6.93 -30.54 -6.96
C GLY A 125 5.63 -30.94 -7.63
N ASP A 126 4.93 -31.93 -7.07
CA ASP A 126 3.63 -32.34 -7.58
C ASP A 126 2.55 -31.27 -7.30
N LYS A 127 1.72 -31.00 -8.31
CA LYS A 127 0.72 -29.93 -8.27
C LYS A 127 -0.35 -30.14 -7.19
N GLU A 128 -0.84 -31.37 -7.04
CA GLU A 128 -1.89 -31.67 -6.06
C GLU A 128 -1.31 -31.76 -4.65
N GLU A 129 -0.08 -32.26 -4.50
CA GLU A 129 0.60 -32.24 -3.20
C GLU A 129 0.91 -30.82 -2.72
N ILE A 130 1.34 -29.92 -3.62
CA ILE A 130 1.54 -28.50 -3.31
C ILE A 130 0.22 -27.83 -2.93
N LYS A 131 -0.87 -28.16 -3.62
CA LYS A 131 -2.20 -27.65 -3.30
C LYS A 131 -2.64 -28.08 -1.89
N GLU A 132 -2.41 -29.33 -1.53
CA GLU A 132 -2.73 -29.82 -0.18
C GLU A 132 -1.81 -29.19 0.89
N LEU A 133 -0.52 -29.04 0.60
CA LEU A 133 0.41 -28.33 1.47
C LEU A 133 -0.08 -26.90 1.75
N ARG A 134 -0.52 -26.17 0.72
CA ARG A 134 -1.10 -24.83 0.87
C ARG A 134 -2.33 -24.83 1.77
N ARG A 135 -3.22 -25.82 1.66
CA ARG A 135 -4.39 -25.95 2.55
C ARG A 135 -3.97 -26.17 3.99
N LYS A 136 -3.02 -27.07 4.24
CA LYS A 136 -2.51 -27.38 5.59
C LYS A 136 -1.82 -26.18 6.25
N LEU A 137 -1.17 -25.34 5.46
CA LEU A 137 -0.54 -24.11 5.93
C LEU A 137 -1.52 -22.93 6.07
N GLY A 138 -2.81 -23.11 5.72
CA GLY A 138 -3.79 -22.03 5.76
C GLY A 138 -3.60 -20.95 4.68
N LEU A 139 -2.86 -21.28 3.60
CA LEU A 139 -2.53 -20.38 2.49
C LEU A 139 -3.29 -20.73 1.20
N TYR A 140 -4.37 -21.51 1.31
CA TYR A 140 -5.28 -21.83 0.21
C TYR A 140 -6.66 -21.19 0.45
N VAL A 141 -7.16 -20.46 -0.55
CA VAL A 141 -8.52 -19.92 -0.58
C VAL A 141 -9.27 -20.64 -1.69
N GLU A 142 -10.35 -21.32 -1.34
CA GLU A 142 -11.15 -22.06 -2.31
C GLU A 142 -11.83 -21.11 -3.31
N GLY A 143 -11.76 -21.44 -4.61
CA GLY A 143 -12.39 -20.65 -5.66
C GLY A 143 -11.55 -19.49 -6.20
N ILE A 144 -10.44 -19.13 -5.56
CA ILE A 144 -9.58 -17.99 -6.00
C ILE A 144 -8.96 -18.23 -7.39
N ASP A 145 -8.78 -19.50 -7.75
CA ASP A 145 -8.20 -20.03 -9.01
C ASP A 145 -9.26 -20.30 -10.10
N THR A 146 -10.55 -20.07 -9.83
CA THR A 146 -11.65 -20.35 -10.78
C THR A 146 -11.91 -19.24 -11.81
N GLY A 147 -11.22 -18.11 -11.68
CA GLY A 147 -11.29 -16.99 -12.61
C GLY A 147 -10.51 -17.21 -13.92
N PRO A 148 -10.44 -16.19 -14.79
CA PRO A 148 -9.70 -16.26 -16.05
C PRO A 148 -8.21 -16.58 -15.85
N ASN A 149 -7.63 -16.11 -14.73
CA ASN A 149 -6.28 -16.44 -14.31
C ASN A 149 -6.31 -17.61 -13.31
N LYS A 150 -6.00 -18.81 -13.81
CA LYS A 150 -5.96 -20.05 -13.00
C LYS A 150 -4.82 -20.08 -11.98
N ASN A 151 -3.86 -19.17 -12.08
CA ASN A 151 -2.72 -19.05 -11.15
C ASN A 151 -2.95 -17.94 -10.10
N ASN A 152 -4.16 -17.37 -10.04
CA ASN A 152 -4.53 -16.47 -8.97
C ASN A 152 -4.48 -17.21 -7.62
N HIS A 153 -3.85 -16.62 -6.61
CA HIS A 153 -3.62 -17.27 -5.32
C HIS A 153 -3.53 -16.26 -4.17
N ASN A 154 -3.59 -16.78 -2.94
CA ASN A 154 -3.37 -16.01 -1.73
C ASN A 154 -1.89 -15.60 -1.65
N VAL A 155 -1.65 -14.29 -1.55
CA VAL A 155 -0.33 -13.63 -1.43
C VAL A 155 0.14 -13.50 0.03
N SER A 156 -0.47 -14.29 0.92
CA SER A 156 -0.04 -14.38 2.32
C SER A 156 1.14 -15.35 2.44
N MET A 157 2.04 -15.03 3.37
CA MET A 157 3.15 -15.87 3.79
C MET A 157 2.84 -16.47 5.17
N ILE A 158 3.47 -17.58 5.52
CA ILE A 158 3.51 -18.07 6.91
C ILE A 158 4.94 -18.01 7.43
N ILE A 159 5.12 -17.52 8.66
CA ILE A 159 6.38 -17.64 9.39
C ILE A 159 6.19 -18.53 10.61
N GLY A 160 7.23 -19.27 10.99
CA GLY A 160 7.14 -20.10 12.17
C GLY A 160 8.47 -20.63 12.67
N ASN A 161 8.43 -21.09 13.91
CA ASN A 161 9.53 -21.82 14.54
C ASN A 161 8.96 -23.14 15.02
N GLN A 162 9.38 -24.21 14.36
CA GLN A 162 8.84 -25.53 14.66
C GLN A 162 9.17 -25.91 16.11
N LYS A 163 10.38 -25.65 16.60
CA LYS A 163 10.81 -26.01 17.96
C LYS A 163 9.97 -25.33 19.05
N THR A 164 9.62 -24.05 18.88
CA THR A 164 8.81 -23.32 19.87
C THR A 164 7.30 -23.48 19.65
N GLY A 165 6.89 -24.05 18.52
CA GLY A 165 5.50 -24.19 18.12
C GLY A 165 4.81 -22.86 17.78
N ARG A 166 5.56 -21.78 17.59
CA ARG A 166 5.01 -20.47 17.22
C ARG A 166 4.90 -20.36 15.71
N TRP A 167 3.69 -20.11 15.22
CA TRP A 167 3.37 -19.97 13.80
C TRP A 167 2.41 -18.79 13.62
N MET A 168 2.58 -18.01 12.56
CA MET A 168 1.67 -16.94 12.23
C MET A 168 1.66 -16.60 10.74
N THR A 169 0.49 -16.20 10.25
CA THR A 169 0.34 -15.65 8.90
C THR A 169 0.86 -14.22 8.86
N ARG A 170 1.55 -13.88 7.77
CA ARG A 170 2.18 -12.59 7.51
C ARG A 170 1.99 -12.15 6.07
N SER A 171 2.22 -10.86 5.83
CA SER A 171 2.29 -10.32 4.49
C SER A 171 3.77 -10.26 4.07
N PRO A 172 4.13 -10.72 2.86
CA PRO A 172 5.46 -10.47 2.30
C PRO A 172 5.74 -8.97 2.07
N PHE A 173 4.71 -8.13 2.12
CA PHE A 173 4.79 -6.66 2.02
C PHE A 173 4.83 -5.94 3.38
N GLU A 174 5.01 -6.66 4.49
CA GLU A 174 5.23 -6.03 5.79
C GLU A 174 6.55 -5.24 5.81
N ASN A 175 6.69 -4.33 6.79
CA ASN A 175 7.95 -3.64 7.01
C ASN A 175 9.09 -4.67 7.24
N PRO A 176 10.19 -4.58 6.48
CA PRO A 176 11.22 -5.62 6.49
C PRO A 176 11.97 -5.70 7.83
N HIS A 177 12.09 -4.60 8.59
CA HIS A 177 12.67 -4.63 9.94
C HIS A 177 11.75 -5.33 10.94
N VAL A 178 10.43 -5.11 10.84
CA VAL A 178 9.46 -5.80 11.71
C VAL A 178 9.47 -7.30 11.41
N LEU A 179 9.49 -7.69 10.14
CA LEU A 179 9.57 -9.09 9.75
C LEU A 179 10.91 -9.73 10.19
N ALA A 180 12.03 -9.02 10.01
CA ALA A 180 13.35 -9.48 10.49
C ALA A 180 13.38 -9.65 12.01
N ASP A 181 12.78 -8.74 12.78
CA ASP A 181 12.68 -8.86 14.24
C ASP A 181 11.78 -10.03 14.66
N GLN A 182 10.65 -10.23 13.99
CA GLN A 182 9.75 -11.36 14.27
C GLN A 182 10.44 -12.70 14.04
N LEU A 183 11.13 -12.84 12.90
CA LEU A 183 11.93 -14.01 12.55
C LEU A 183 13.12 -14.17 13.50
N GLY A 184 13.75 -13.06 13.84
CA GLY A 184 15.01 -13.03 14.54
C GLY A 184 14.89 -13.26 16.05
N ASN A 185 13.83 -12.74 16.66
CA ASN A 185 13.68 -12.60 18.11
C ASN A 185 12.33 -13.12 18.61
N TRP A 186 11.22 -12.71 18.01
CA TRP A 186 9.88 -13.06 18.53
C TRP A 186 9.60 -14.57 18.46
N LEU A 187 9.89 -15.21 17.32
CA LEU A 187 9.64 -16.64 17.10
C LEU A 187 10.49 -17.54 18.02
N SER A 188 11.65 -17.07 18.46
CA SER A 188 12.53 -17.77 19.39
C SER A 188 12.20 -17.49 20.86
N GLY A 189 11.24 -16.58 21.15
CA GLY A 189 10.87 -16.24 22.52
C GLY A 189 11.74 -15.17 23.17
N TRP A 190 12.39 -14.32 22.37
CA TRP A 190 13.30 -13.26 22.85
C TRP A 190 14.49 -13.83 23.65
N VAL A 191 14.90 -15.06 23.33
CA VAL A 191 15.99 -15.75 24.04
C VAL A 191 17.36 -15.25 23.55
N SER A 192 17.43 -14.66 22.35
CA SER A 192 18.61 -13.93 21.88
C SER A 192 18.81 -12.67 22.74
N LYS A 193 20.04 -12.46 23.22
CA LYS A 193 20.41 -11.23 23.91
C LYS A 193 20.26 -10.09 22.91
N GLN A 194 19.32 -9.18 23.16
CA GLN A 194 19.20 -7.94 22.42
C GLN A 194 20.46 -7.12 22.70
N GLU A 195 21.31 -6.96 21.70
CA GLU A 195 22.31 -5.89 21.71
C GLU A 195 21.55 -4.62 21.34
N GLY A 196 21.19 -3.82 22.34
CA GLY A 196 20.37 -2.63 22.16
C GLY A 196 21.05 -1.41 22.76
N ASP A 197 20.89 -0.29 22.07
CA ASP A 197 21.23 1.04 22.53
C ASP A 197 20.40 1.41 23.78
N ASP A 198 20.97 2.23 24.67
CA ASP A 198 20.27 2.72 25.87
C ASP A 198 19.05 3.57 25.47
N TYR A 199 17.97 3.52 26.25
CA TYR A 199 16.79 4.35 26.00
C TYR A 199 17.16 5.85 26.00
N ASP A 200 18.18 6.22 26.78
CA ASP A 200 18.75 7.58 26.83
C ASP A 200 19.35 8.03 25.48
N THR A 201 19.61 7.11 24.55
CA THR A 201 20.13 7.36 23.21
C THR A 201 19.09 7.17 22.10
N ALA A 202 17.83 6.88 22.46
CA ALA A 202 16.76 6.72 21.49
C ALA A 202 16.53 8.04 20.72
N PRO A 203 16.43 8.00 19.38
CA PRO A 203 16.20 9.20 18.58
C PRO A 203 14.81 9.79 18.87
N GLU A 204 14.72 11.11 18.93
CA GLU A 204 13.43 11.79 19.02
C GLU A 204 12.59 11.50 17.76
N LEU A 205 11.33 11.08 17.98
CA LEU A 205 10.41 10.84 16.89
C LEU A 205 9.99 12.17 16.26
N ARG A 206 10.37 12.37 14.99
CA ARG A 206 9.88 13.50 14.22
C ARG A 206 8.45 13.28 13.73
N PRO A 207 7.64 14.34 13.59
CA PRO A 207 6.36 14.23 12.88
C PRO A 207 6.60 13.84 11.42
N LEU A 208 5.78 12.92 10.92
CA LEU A 208 5.79 12.51 9.51
C LEU A 208 5.11 13.59 8.67
N THR A 209 5.64 13.88 7.49
CA THR A 209 4.97 14.73 6.50
C THR A 209 3.85 13.94 5.81
N LEU A 210 2.91 14.59 5.12
CA LEU A 210 1.76 13.88 4.51
C LEU A 210 2.19 12.87 3.43
N GLY A 211 3.26 13.17 2.70
CA GLY A 211 3.81 12.27 1.67
C GLY A 211 4.58 11.07 2.23
N GLU A 212 5.11 11.18 3.44
CA GLU A 212 5.96 10.14 4.01
C GLU A 212 5.22 8.83 4.32
N PRO A 213 4.02 8.81 4.94
CA PRO A 213 3.24 7.59 5.08
C PRO A 213 2.95 6.91 3.75
N ILE A 214 2.68 7.69 2.70
CA ILE A 214 2.45 7.18 1.34
C ILE A 214 3.72 6.51 0.83
N PHE A 215 4.87 7.20 0.94
CA PHE A 215 6.15 6.64 0.55
C PHE A 215 6.43 5.33 1.29
N ARG A 216 6.34 5.33 2.63
CA ARG A 216 6.66 4.17 3.48
C ARG A 216 5.77 2.96 3.21
N THR A 217 4.52 3.17 2.79
CA THR A 217 3.55 2.08 2.56
C THR A 217 3.39 1.66 1.10
N ARG A 218 3.74 2.52 0.13
CA ARG A 218 3.49 2.29 -1.30
C ARG A 218 4.75 2.27 -2.16
N CYS A 219 5.82 2.94 -1.74
CA CYS A 219 7.00 3.17 -2.57
C CYS A 219 8.26 2.55 -1.98
N ALA A 220 8.39 2.58 -0.65
CA ALA A 220 9.57 2.14 0.04
C ALA A 220 9.94 0.72 -0.35
N THR A 221 8.96 -0.16 -0.58
CA THR A 221 9.09 -1.51 -1.14
C THR A 221 10.01 -1.61 -2.37
N CYS A 222 9.99 -0.67 -3.31
CA CYS A 222 10.86 -0.76 -4.49
C CYS A 222 11.99 0.26 -4.48
N HIS A 223 11.85 1.33 -3.71
CA HIS A 223 12.73 2.50 -3.79
C HIS A 223 13.49 2.76 -2.50
N SER A 224 14.80 3.00 -2.60
CA SER A 224 15.63 3.58 -1.54
C SER A 224 15.59 5.11 -1.58
N VAL A 225 16.04 5.73 -0.48
CA VAL A 225 16.22 7.20 -0.34
C VAL A 225 17.49 7.54 0.43
N ASP A 226 18.46 6.62 0.42
CA ASP A 226 19.74 6.74 1.13
C ASP A 226 20.86 7.29 0.22
N GLY A 227 20.57 7.49 -1.08
CA GLY A 227 21.52 7.97 -2.06
C GLY A 227 22.45 6.88 -2.60
N VAL A 228 22.20 5.62 -2.26
CA VAL A 228 22.96 4.48 -2.74
C VAL A 228 22.10 3.74 -3.78
N GLU A 229 22.62 3.63 -5.00
CA GLU A 229 22.06 2.75 -6.04
C GLU A 229 22.95 1.51 -6.18
N ASN A 230 22.35 0.32 -6.06
CA ASN A 230 23.00 -0.97 -6.30
C ASN A 230 22.49 -1.61 -7.60
N GLU A 231 23.28 -2.51 -8.18
CA GLU A 231 22.91 -3.24 -9.41
C GLU A 231 21.68 -4.15 -9.19
N ASP A 232 21.49 -4.65 -7.97
CA ASP A 232 20.39 -5.57 -7.60
C ASP A 232 19.14 -4.83 -7.09
N ASP A 233 19.10 -3.50 -7.14
CA ASP A 233 17.94 -2.74 -6.67
C ASP A 233 16.71 -2.99 -7.55
N ILE A 234 15.55 -2.97 -6.92
CA ILE A 234 14.24 -3.22 -7.54
C ILE A 234 13.78 -2.01 -8.36
N GLY A 235 14.12 -0.83 -7.85
CA GLY A 235 13.83 0.46 -8.44
C GLY A 235 14.91 1.46 -8.04
N PRO A 236 14.95 2.61 -8.73
CA PRO A 236 15.96 3.62 -8.45
C PRO A 236 15.86 4.20 -7.05
N ASP A 237 16.99 4.62 -6.50
CA ASP A 237 17.02 5.53 -5.37
C ASP A 237 16.36 6.86 -5.75
N LEU A 238 15.49 7.35 -4.86
CA LEU A 238 14.70 8.55 -5.09
C LEU A 238 15.26 9.80 -4.40
N LEU A 239 16.36 9.68 -3.65
CA LEU A 239 17.02 10.86 -3.07
C LEU A 239 17.47 11.76 -4.21
N GLY A 240 16.95 12.99 -4.31
CA GLY A 240 17.30 13.89 -5.42
C GLY A 240 16.47 13.73 -6.70
N VAL A 241 15.46 12.86 -6.72
CA VAL A 241 14.69 12.59 -7.94
C VAL A 241 13.98 13.83 -8.48
N THR A 242 13.50 14.72 -7.60
CA THR A 242 12.81 15.98 -7.97
C THR A 242 13.73 16.98 -8.67
N LYS A 243 15.05 16.88 -8.46
CA LYS A 243 16.06 17.68 -9.16
C LYS A 243 16.51 17.02 -10.46
N ARG A 244 16.44 15.69 -10.55
CA ARG A 244 16.85 14.89 -11.72
C ARG A 244 15.77 14.76 -12.80
N ARG A 245 14.51 15.02 -12.47
CA ARG A 245 13.35 14.78 -13.34
C ARG A 245 12.39 15.95 -13.31
N GLU A 246 11.79 16.23 -14.46
CA GLU A 246 10.74 17.24 -14.57
C GLU A 246 9.52 16.85 -13.72
N GLN A 247 8.97 17.80 -12.98
CA GLN A 247 7.83 17.58 -12.11
C GLN A 247 6.62 17.00 -12.85
N GLN A 248 6.33 17.49 -14.07
CA GLN A 248 5.23 16.98 -14.89
C GLN A 248 5.45 15.53 -15.34
N TRP A 249 6.70 15.13 -15.58
CA TRP A 249 7.03 13.75 -15.89
C TRP A 249 6.82 12.86 -14.66
N LEU A 250 7.25 13.30 -13.46
CA LEU A 250 7.03 12.57 -12.21
C LEU A 250 5.55 12.38 -11.90
N ILE A 251 4.71 13.40 -12.11
CA ILE A 251 3.26 13.31 -11.91
C ILE A 251 2.66 12.24 -12.83
N LYS A 252 3.00 12.27 -14.12
CA LYS A 252 2.50 11.28 -15.10
C LYS A 252 2.98 9.87 -14.76
N TRP A 253 4.25 9.73 -14.37
CA TRP A 253 4.85 8.45 -14.02
C TRP A 253 4.19 7.83 -12.79
N LEU A 254 3.98 8.61 -11.73
CA LEU A 254 3.35 8.13 -10.49
C LEU A 254 1.86 7.79 -10.67
N ARG A 255 1.14 8.47 -11.57
CA ARG A 255 -0.29 8.21 -11.84
C ARG A 255 -0.53 7.09 -12.84
N SER A 256 0.37 6.89 -13.80
CA SER A 256 0.13 6.00 -14.94
C SER A 256 1.42 5.41 -15.53
N PRO A 257 2.23 4.67 -14.73
CA PRO A 257 3.48 4.09 -15.22
C PRO A 257 3.25 3.06 -16.33
N ASP A 258 2.16 2.30 -16.22
CA ASP A 258 1.67 1.33 -17.21
C ASP A 258 1.43 1.98 -18.59
N LYS A 259 0.75 3.14 -18.61
CA LYS A 259 0.50 3.88 -19.85
C LYS A 259 1.77 4.48 -20.42
N MET A 260 2.70 4.94 -19.58
CA MET A 260 3.98 5.49 -20.05
C MET A 260 4.85 4.43 -20.71
N ILE A 261 4.90 3.21 -20.15
CA ILE A 261 5.58 2.07 -20.76
C ILE A 261 4.88 1.67 -22.08
N ALA A 262 3.55 1.55 -22.08
CA ALA A 262 2.78 1.20 -23.28
C ALA A 262 2.96 2.22 -24.42
N ASN A 263 3.04 3.51 -24.08
CA ASN A 263 3.30 4.61 -25.02
C ASN A 263 4.78 4.75 -25.38
N LYS A 264 5.65 3.84 -24.91
CA LYS A 264 7.08 3.81 -25.21
C LYS A 264 7.83 5.08 -24.80
N ASP A 265 7.50 5.65 -23.64
CA ASP A 265 8.27 6.75 -23.06
C ASP A 265 9.75 6.35 -22.92
N PRO A 266 10.70 7.13 -23.45
CA PRO A 266 12.10 6.72 -23.52
C PRO A 266 12.76 6.58 -22.15
N ILE A 267 12.35 7.38 -21.17
CA ILE A 267 12.88 7.31 -19.80
C ILE A 267 12.30 6.08 -19.10
N ALA A 268 11.00 5.86 -19.22
CA ALA A 268 10.33 4.68 -18.68
C ALA A 268 10.95 3.37 -19.18
N LEU A 269 11.19 3.26 -20.50
CA LEU A 269 11.80 2.06 -21.09
C LEU A 269 13.26 1.87 -20.67
N ALA A 270 14.03 2.96 -20.52
CA ALA A 270 15.39 2.88 -20.01
C ALA A 270 15.45 2.41 -18.56
N LEU A 271 14.55 2.93 -17.70
CA LEU A 271 14.41 2.48 -16.31
C LEU A 271 13.96 1.03 -16.25
N LEU A 272 12.95 0.64 -17.04
CA LEU A 272 12.48 -0.74 -17.10
C LEU A 272 13.62 -1.71 -17.43
N LYS A 273 14.42 -1.39 -18.45
CA LYS A 273 15.58 -2.20 -18.83
C LYS A 273 16.66 -2.23 -17.73
N LYS A 274 16.90 -1.10 -17.05
CA LYS A 274 17.91 -1.00 -15.98
C LYS A 274 17.51 -1.86 -14.77
N TYR A 275 16.23 -1.90 -14.43
CA TYR A 275 15.72 -2.57 -13.23
C TYR A 275 15.03 -3.89 -13.59
N ASN A 276 15.78 -4.81 -14.21
CA ASN A 276 15.39 -6.21 -14.46
C ASN A 276 14.08 -6.44 -15.25
N ASN A 277 13.66 -5.47 -16.07
CA ASN A 277 12.37 -5.47 -16.77
C ASN A 277 11.17 -5.60 -15.82
N LEU A 278 11.31 -5.16 -14.57
CA LEU A 278 10.22 -5.09 -13.60
C LEU A 278 9.46 -3.78 -13.79
N PRO A 279 8.20 -3.81 -14.28
CA PRO A 279 7.43 -2.59 -14.43
C PRO A 279 7.06 -2.03 -13.05
N MET A 280 7.18 -0.71 -12.89
CA MET A 280 6.61 -0.05 -11.71
C MET A 280 5.08 -0.23 -11.76
N PRO A 281 4.46 -0.84 -10.73
CA PRO A 281 3.03 -1.06 -10.73
C PRO A 281 2.27 0.26 -10.63
N ASN A 282 1.06 0.31 -11.18
CA ASN A 282 0.18 1.45 -10.98
C ASN A 282 -0.39 1.39 -9.55
N LEU A 283 0.14 2.26 -8.68
CA LEU A 283 -0.23 2.37 -7.26
C LEU A 283 -1.60 3.03 -7.04
N ARG A 284 -2.29 3.44 -8.13
CA ARG A 284 -3.61 4.09 -8.14
C ARG A 284 -3.67 5.34 -7.27
N LEU A 285 -2.55 6.07 -7.21
CA LEU A 285 -2.44 7.30 -6.46
C LEU A 285 -3.31 8.39 -7.09
N ASN A 286 -4.06 9.09 -6.24
CA ASN A 286 -4.77 10.28 -6.67
C ASN A 286 -3.81 11.47 -6.82
N GLN A 287 -4.32 12.60 -7.32
CA GLN A 287 -3.49 13.76 -7.60
C GLN A 287 -2.82 14.35 -6.34
N GLN A 288 -3.54 14.41 -5.23
CA GLN A 288 -3.00 14.93 -3.97
C GLN A 288 -1.90 14.01 -3.42
N GLU A 289 -2.13 12.70 -3.40
CA GLU A 289 -1.13 11.71 -2.96
C GLU A 289 0.17 11.81 -3.76
N VAL A 290 0.07 12.03 -5.08
CA VAL A 290 1.23 12.23 -5.95
C VAL A 290 1.98 13.53 -5.60
N MET A 291 1.26 14.62 -5.34
CA MET A 291 1.88 15.90 -4.98
C MET A 291 2.55 15.86 -3.61
N GLU A 292 1.91 15.23 -2.62
CA GLU A 292 2.49 15.02 -1.29
C GLU A 292 3.73 14.13 -1.35
N LEU A 293 3.70 13.09 -2.18
CA LEU A 293 4.85 12.22 -2.40
C LEU A 293 6.02 12.97 -3.06
N ILE A 294 5.74 13.81 -4.07
CA ILE A 294 6.75 14.66 -4.70
C ILE A 294 7.31 15.67 -3.70
N THR A 295 6.47 16.25 -2.86
CA THR A 295 6.90 17.19 -1.80
C THR A 295 7.83 16.50 -0.82
N TYR A 296 7.44 15.33 -0.33
CA TYR A 296 8.31 14.51 0.53
C TYR A 296 9.65 14.19 -0.16
N MET A 297 9.62 13.80 -1.43
CA MET A 297 10.85 13.51 -2.18
C MET A 297 11.74 14.73 -2.43
N ASP A 298 11.16 15.93 -2.49
CA ASP A 298 11.93 17.17 -2.60
C ASP A 298 12.64 17.50 -1.28
N GLU A 299 11.91 17.32 -0.18
CA GLU A 299 12.39 17.54 1.19
C GLU A 299 13.46 16.53 1.63
N LEU A 300 13.62 15.40 0.93
CA LEU A 300 14.53 14.30 1.29
C LEU A 300 16.04 14.65 1.37
N HIS A 301 16.46 15.90 1.23
CA HIS A 301 17.87 16.27 1.03
C HIS A 301 18.70 16.59 2.28
N ASP A 302 18.16 16.48 3.49
CA ASP A 302 18.91 16.91 4.67
C ASP A 302 18.69 15.98 5.86
N PRO A 303 19.66 15.09 6.17
CA PRO A 303 19.60 14.23 7.36
C PRO A 303 19.71 15.02 8.68
N ASN A 304 20.00 16.33 8.63
CA ASN A 304 20.01 17.25 9.76
C ASN A 304 18.99 18.40 9.60
N ALA A 305 18.06 18.33 8.64
CA ALA A 305 17.04 19.36 8.53
C ALA A 305 16.17 19.31 9.78
N ALA A 306 16.05 20.46 10.45
CA ALA A 306 15.00 20.64 11.44
C ALA A 306 13.67 20.18 10.83
N PRO A 307 12.80 19.47 11.59
CA PRO A 307 11.49 19.06 11.09
C PRO A 307 10.83 20.29 10.46
N PRO A 308 10.20 20.18 9.28
CA PRO A 308 9.60 21.32 8.61
C PRO A 308 8.72 21.99 9.65
N THR A 309 9.14 23.19 10.04
CA THR A 309 8.45 24.04 11.01
C THR A 309 6.98 23.94 10.62
N SER A 310 6.15 23.38 11.52
CA SER A 310 4.73 23.08 11.26
C SER A 310 4.11 24.19 10.43
N LEU A 311 3.21 23.89 9.49
CA LEU A 311 2.56 24.88 8.61
C LEU A 311 2.24 26.23 9.30
N VAL A 312 1.88 26.19 10.59
CA VAL A 312 1.69 27.33 11.51
C VAL A 312 2.83 28.37 11.52
N SER A 313 4.07 27.95 11.37
CA SER A 313 5.28 28.77 11.50
C SER A 313 5.82 29.28 10.17
N LYS A 314 5.72 28.49 9.08
CA LYS A 314 5.93 28.99 7.71
C LYS A 314 4.88 30.06 7.34
N LEU A 315 3.63 29.94 7.82
CA LEU A 315 2.57 30.96 7.65
C LEU A 315 2.90 32.31 8.32
N LYS A 316 3.71 32.32 9.38
CA LYS A 316 4.07 33.54 10.13
C LYS A 316 5.13 34.37 9.42
N ALA A 317 6.08 33.70 8.73
CA ALA A 317 7.13 34.34 7.93
C ALA A 317 6.62 34.76 6.54
N TYR A 318 5.73 33.98 5.93
CA TYR A 318 5.16 34.27 4.61
C TYR A 318 4.20 35.48 4.60
N ARG A 319 3.66 35.87 5.76
CA ARG A 319 2.82 37.08 5.93
C ARG A 319 3.55 38.40 5.67
N GLN A 320 4.88 38.41 5.53
CA GLN A 320 5.67 39.64 5.38
C GLN A 320 6.21 39.91 3.97
N SER A 321 6.23 38.93 3.06
CA SER A 321 6.69 39.14 1.68
C SER A 321 5.51 39.21 0.72
N LYS A 322 5.19 40.43 0.26
CA LYS A 322 4.36 40.63 -0.94
C LYS A 322 5.04 39.92 -2.11
N VAL A 323 4.34 38.96 -2.75
CA VAL A 323 4.12 38.87 -4.21
C VAL A 323 3.24 37.65 -4.53
N VAL A 324 2.12 37.95 -5.21
CA VAL A 324 1.34 37.22 -6.22
C VAL A 324 1.34 35.68 -6.16
N ALA A 325 0.19 35.11 -5.73
CA ALA A 325 -0.11 33.69 -5.74
C ALA A 325 -0.81 33.26 -7.05
N LEU A 326 -0.46 32.06 -7.54
CA LEU A 326 -1.32 31.23 -8.38
C LEU A 326 -1.98 30.17 -7.47
N PRO A 327 -3.28 29.83 -7.64
CA PRO A 327 -4.01 29.00 -6.69
C PRO A 327 -3.73 27.49 -6.89
N VAL A 328 -3.55 26.77 -5.78
CA VAL A 328 -3.54 25.30 -5.68
C VAL A 328 -4.92 24.87 -5.15
N SER A 329 -5.58 23.95 -5.86
CA SER A 329 -6.88 23.37 -5.51
C SER A 329 -6.73 22.36 -4.36
N VAL A 330 -7.43 22.60 -3.25
CA VAL A 330 -7.58 21.67 -2.12
C VAL A 330 -9.01 21.13 -2.17
N ASP A 331 -9.22 19.83 -2.00
CA ASP A 331 -10.57 19.25 -1.95
C ASP A 331 -11.32 19.77 -0.70
N VAL A 332 -12.22 20.72 -0.90
CA VAL A 332 -13.04 21.36 0.14
C VAL A 332 -14.20 20.45 0.54
N VAL A 333 -14.71 19.66 -0.41
CA VAL A 333 -15.83 18.75 -0.22
C VAL A 333 -15.50 17.35 -0.74
N ALA A 334 -15.94 16.31 -0.04
CA ALA A 334 -16.02 14.97 -0.61
C ALA A 334 -17.27 14.86 -1.48
N VAL A 335 -17.16 14.16 -2.62
CA VAL A 335 -18.23 14.06 -3.61
C VAL A 335 -18.67 12.62 -3.80
N MET A 336 -19.98 12.41 -3.76
CA MET A 336 -20.60 11.09 -3.95
C MET A 336 -21.68 11.17 -5.02
N ASN A 337 -21.91 10.05 -5.73
CA ASN A 337 -23.01 9.86 -6.68
C ASN A 337 -23.12 10.99 -7.72
N ALA A 338 -21.97 11.42 -8.28
CA ALA A 338 -21.93 12.54 -9.22
C ALA A 338 -22.17 12.09 -10.67
N TRP A 339 -23.18 12.65 -11.32
CA TRP A 339 -23.53 12.34 -12.71
C TRP A 339 -24.33 13.48 -13.35
N VAL A 340 -24.41 13.47 -14.67
CA VAL A 340 -25.22 14.40 -15.47
C VAL A 340 -26.22 13.61 -16.29
N ARG A 341 -27.48 14.06 -16.30
CA ARG A 341 -28.51 13.44 -17.14
C ARG A 341 -28.26 13.76 -18.61
N GLU A 342 -28.28 12.73 -19.45
CA GLU A 342 -28.31 12.88 -20.90
C GLU A 342 -29.54 13.70 -21.30
N ALA A 343 -29.31 14.81 -22.00
CA ALA A 343 -30.40 15.64 -22.52
C ALA A 343 -30.72 15.25 -23.96
N HIS A 344 -31.95 15.53 -24.40
CA HIS A 344 -32.33 15.32 -25.80
C HIS A 344 -31.37 16.07 -26.75
N PRO A 345 -31.02 15.57 -27.95
CA PRO A 345 -30.05 16.21 -28.86
C PRO A 345 -30.37 17.65 -29.30
N LYS A 346 -31.59 18.13 -29.04
CA LYS A 346 -32.04 19.51 -29.32
C LYS A 346 -32.18 20.38 -28.06
N ALA A 347 -31.94 19.80 -26.88
CA ALA A 347 -32.01 20.52 -25.62
C ALA A 347 -30.80 21.45 -25.51
N THR A 348 -31.03 22.63 -24.95
CA THR A 348 -29.96 23.61 -24.68
C THR A 348 -29.41 23.50 -23.26
N THR A 349 -29.90 22.52 -22.49
CA THR A 349 -29.66 22.38 -21.05
C THR A 349 -29.59 20.93 -20.60
N ASN A 350 -28.64 20.62 -19.71
CA ASN A 350 -28.54 19.36 -18.97
C ASN A 350 -28.72 19.61 -17.46
N ALA A 351 -29.04 18.56 -16.70
CA ALA A 351 -29.12 18.61 -15.25
C ALA A 351 -28.04 17.71 -14.62
N GLY A 352 -27.27 18.26 -13.70
CA GLY A 352 -26.25 17.54 -12.93
C GLY A 352 -26.68 17.27 -11.48
N PHE A 353 -26.29 16.12 -10.96
CA PHE A 353 -26.65 15.61 -9.65
C PHE A 353 -25.41 15.08 -8.93
N MET A 354 -25.35 15.28 -7.62
CA MET A 354 -24.26 14.82 -6.75
C MET A 354 -24.62 15.04 -5.27
N THR A 355 -23.86 14.43 -4.37
CA THR A 355 -23.85 14.80 -2.95
C THR A 355 -22.48 15.33 -2.58
N LEU A 356 -22.44 16.55 -2.05
CA LEU A 356 -21.24 17.17 -1.49
C LEU A 356 -21.25 17.00 0.03
N ILE A 357 -20.11 16.64 0.61
CA ILE A 357 -19.91 16.54 2.06
C ILE A 357 -18.75 17.47 2.42
N ASN A 358 -18.99 18.45 3.27
CA ASN A 358 -17.89 19.31 3.73
C ASN A 358 -16.94 18.51 4.63
N VAL A 359 -15.72 18.29 4.15
CA VAL A 359 -14.67 17.54 4.88
C VAL A 359 -13.70 18.46 5.63
N SER A 360 -13.89 19.78 5.52
CA SER A 360 -13.10 20.75 6.26
C SER A 360 -13.61 20.93 7.71
N ASP A 361 -12.80 21.60 8.53
CA ASP A 361 -13.12 21.93 9.92
C ASP A 361 -13.95 23.22 10.06
N LYS A 362 -14.34 23.86 8.96
CA LYS A 362 -15.05 25.15 8.92
C LYS A 362 -16.23 25.13 7.95
N PRO A 363 -17.23 26.01 8.12
CA PRO A 363 -18.29 26.15 7.12
C PRO A 363 -17.70 26.55 5.77
N VAL A 364 -18.19 25.94 4.69
CA VAL A 364 -17.77 26.25 3.32
C VAL A 364 -18.96 26.78 2.54
N GLN A 365 -18.70 27.76 1.68
CA GLN A 365 -19.73 28.41 0.88
C GLN A 365 -19.39 28.22 -0.59
N LEU A 366 -20.25 27.50 -1.31
CA LEU A 366 -20.13 27.25 -2.74
C LEU A 366 -20.78 28.40 -3.50
N MET A 367 -20.00 29.06 -4.36
CA MET A 367 -20.40 30.32 -5.01
C MET A 367 -20.55 30.17 -6.52
N VAL A 368 -19.63 29.45 -7.16
CA VAL A 368 -19.58 29.35 -8.62
C VAL A 368 -19.33 27.91 -9.03
N ALA A 369 -19.88 27.52 -10.18
CA ALA A 369 -19.47 26.32 -10.88
C ALA A 369 -19.17 26.65 -12.35
N SER A 370 -18.24 25.93 -12.96
CA SER A 370 -17.85 26.11 -14.36
C SER A 370 -17.51 24.77 -15.01
N SER A 371 -17.53 24.72 -16.34
CA SER A 371 -17.20 23.53 -17.11
C SER A 371 -16.57 23.92 -18.45
N PRO A 372 -15.59 23.15 -18.96
CA PRO A 372 -15.14 23.33 -20.35
C PRO A 372 -16.23 22.91 -21.37
N ASP A 373 -17.16 22.04 -21.00
CA ASP A 373 -18.17 21.48 -21.90
C ASP A 373 -19.47 22.27 -21.94
N PHE A 374 -19.67 23.24 -21.05
CA PHE A 374 -20.90 24.05 -20.96
C PHE A 374 -20.57 25.53 -20.88
N GLY A 375 -21.33 26.36 -21.61
CA GLY A 375 -21.17 27.81 -21.58
C GLY A 375 -21.55 28.45 -20.24
N LEU A 376 -22.40 27.80 -19.44
CA LEU A 376 -22.81 28.28 -18.13
C LEU A 376 -23.23 27.13 -17.21
N VAL A 377 -22.88 27.21 -15.92
CA VAL A 377 -23.29 26.26 -14.87
C VAL A 377 -23.88 27.04 -13.71
N GLU A 378 -25.16 26.82 -13.41
CA GLU A 378 -25.91 27.51 -12.36
C GLU A 378 -26.39 26.51 -11.29
N PHE A 379 -26.57 26.95 -10.05
CA PHE A 379 -27.19 26.15 -8.99
C PHE A 379 -28.68 26.46 -8.91
N HIS A 380 -29.55 25.46 -9.03
CA HIS A 380 -30.99 25.67 -9.08
C HIS A 380 -31.70 24.82 -8.03
N GLU A 381 -32.85 25.27 -7.54
CA GLU A 381 -33.74 24.51 -6.66
C GLU A 381 -35.16 24.53 -7.20
N MET A 382 -35.76 23.34 -7.29
CA MET A 382 -37.18 23.20 -7.58
C MET A 382 -37.98 23.35 -6.29
N LYS A 383 -38.90 24.31 -6.27
CA LYS A 383 -39.87 24.50 -5.17
C LYS A 383 -41.29 24.53 -5.72
N VAL A 384 -42.22 23.95 -4.98
CA VAL A 384 -43.65 24.08 -5.27
C VAL A 384 -44.16 25.27 -4.46
N GLU A 385 -44.54 26.33 -5.16
CA GLU A 385 -45.13 27.53 -4.56
C GLU A 385 -46.47 27.77 -5.26
N ASP A 386 -47.55 27.88 -4.48
CA ASP A 386 -48.94 28.00 -4.98
C ASP A 386 -49.37 26.90 -5.97
N GLY A 387 -48.87 25.68 -5.79
CA GLY A 387 -49.20 24.52 -6.65
C GLY A 387 -48.52 24.54 -8.03
N MET A 388 -47.63 25.50 -8.28
CA MET A 388 -46.81 25.59 -9.48
C MET A 388 -45.35 25.27 -9.15
N MET A 389 -44.71 24.47 -10.02
CA MET A 389 -43.29 24.16 -9.93
C MET A 389 -42.49 25.39 -10.38
N GLN A 390 -41.76 26.01 -9.46
CA GLN A 390 -40.83 27.09 -9.73
C GLN A 390 -39.39 26.59 -9.66
N MET A 391 -38.58 27.05 -10.60
CA MET A 391 -37.15 26.80 -10.67
C MET A 391 -36.44 28.07 -10.23
N ASN A 392 -35.81 28.04 -9.05
CA ASN A 392 -35.15 29.19 -8.45
C ASN A 392 -33.64 29.02 -8.56
N GLU A 393 -32.96 30.02 -9.11
CA GLU A 393 -31.50 30.10 -9.10
C GLU A 393 -31.00 30.42 -7.68
N LEU A 394 -29.90 29.78 -7.28
CA LEU A 394 -29.23 29.96 -6.00
C LEU A 394 -27.85 30.56 -6.26
N GLU A 395 -27.61 31.75 -5.72
CA GLU A 395 -26.33 32.46 -5.88
C GLU A 395 -25.21 31.88 -4.99
N GLU A 396 -25.58 31.27 -3.86
CA GLU A 396 -24.63 30.69 -2.91
C GLU A 396 -25.24 29.53 -2.12
N LEU A 397 -24.40 28.59 -1.70
CA LEU A 397 -24.79 27.38 -0.98
C LEU A 397 -23.82 27.10 0.18
N ASN A 398 -24.32 27.23 1.41
CA ASN A 398 -23.56 26.97 2.63
C ASN A 398 -23.59 25.49 3.03
N ILE A 399 -22.44 24.95 3.43
CA ILE A 399 -22.29 23.57 3.93
C ILE A 399 -21.48 23.61 5.23
N GLU A 400 -22.13 23.31 6.35
CA GLU A 400 -21.47 23.21 7.67
C GLU A 400 -20.46 22.04 7.71
N PRO A 401 -19.45 22.06 8.60
CA PRO A 401 -18.50 20.95 8.77
C PRO A 401 -19.20 19.60 8.95
N GLY A 402 -18.84 18.61 8.13
CA GLY A 402 -19.44 17.28 8.14
C GLY A 402 -20.89 17.19 7.62
N ALA A 403 -21.52 18.33 7.27
CA ALA A 403 -22.85 18.34 6.69
C ALA A 403 -22.84 17.96 5.21
N GLN A 404 -24.00 17.54 4.71
CA GLN A 404 -24.20 17.13 3.33
C GLN A 404 -25.08 18.12 2.58
N LEU A 405 -24.72 18.43 1.35
CA LEU A 405 -25.52 19.15 0.38
C LEU A 405 -25.85 18.22 -0.80
N LYS A 406 -27.13 17.95 -1.00
CA LYS A 406 -27.61 17.03 -2.04
C LYS A 406 -28.16 17.80 -3.23
N PHE A 407 -27.65 17.46 -4.40
CA PHE A 407 -28.21 17.80 -5.70
C PHE A 407 -28.92 16.56 -6.26
N GLU A 408 -30.24 16.57 -6.28
CA GLU A 408 -31.10 15.44 -6.62
C GLU A 408 -32.33 15.87 -7.45
N SER A 409 -32.88 14.93 -8.22
CA SER A 409 -34.06 15.19 -9.05
C SER A 409 -35.26 15.61 -8.19
N GLY A 410 -35.88 16.75 -8.53
CA GLY A 410 -36.99 17.33 -7.77
C GLY A 410 -36.57 18.20 -6.57
N GLY A 411 -35.26 18.37 -6.33
CA GLY A 411 -34.71 19.27 -5.33
C GLY A 411 -33.70 20.25 -5.94
N LYS A 412 -32.54 20.39 -5.28
CA LYS A 412 -31.42 21.18 -5.82
C LYS A 412 -30.75 20.43 -6.97
N HIS A 413 -30.27 21.11 -8.00
CA HIS A 413 -29.53 20.50 -9.11
C HIS A 413 -28.56 21.50 -9.74
N LEU A 414 -27.56 20.99 -10.49
CA LEU A 414 -26.76 21.82 -11.38
C LEU A 414 -27.51 22.00 -12.69
N MET A 415 -27.73 23.24 -13.10
CA MET A 415 -28.30 23.60 -14.39
C MET A 415 -27.15 23.91 -15.35
N LEU A 416 -26.91 23.01 -16.30
CA LEU A 416 -25.79 23.07 -17.24
C LEU A 416 -26.29 23.57 -18.59
N LYS A 417 -25.96 24.80 -18.99
CA LYS A 417 -26.53 25.48 -20.16
C LYS A 417 -25.50 25.59 -21.28
N HIS A 418 -25.99 25.60 -22.52
CA HIS A 418 -25.20 25.79 -23.73
C HIS A 418 -24.05 24.77 -23.87
N PRO A 419 -24.35 23.47 -24.07
CA PRO A 419 -23.31 22.47 -24.28
C PRO A 419 -22.46 22.79 -25.51
N ASN A 420 -21.13 22.82 -25.33
CA ASN A 420 -20.15 23.14 -26.37
C ASN A 420 -19.87 21.95 -27.31
N ARG A 421 -20.30 20.74 -26.91
CA ARG A 421 -20.27 19.51 -27.71
C ARG A 421 -21.46 18.63 -27.37
N SER A 422 -21.77 17.67 -28.25
CA SER A 422 -22.76 16.64 -27.94
C SER A 422 -22.24 15.73 -26.83
N LEU A 423 -23.07 15.48 -25.82
CA LEU A 423 -22.79 14.61 -24.69
C LEU A 423 -23.82 13.47 -24.67
N GLN A 424 -23.34 12.22 -24.71
CA GLN A 424 -24.16 11.00 -24.77
C GLN A 424 -23.86 10.09 -23.58
N ASP A 425 -24.75 9.12 -23.33
CA ASP A 425 -24.54 8.10 -22.31
C ASP A 425 -23.14 7.46 -22.39
N GLY A 426 -22.45 7.42 -21.25
CA GLY A 426 -21.09 6.91 -21.17
C GLY A 426 -19.99 7.97 -21.28
N ASP A 427 -20.29 9.16 -21.81
CA ASP A 427 -19.34 10.27 -21.84
C ASP A 427 -19.02 10.78 -20.42
N GLN A 428 -17.96 11.57 -20.32
CA GLN A 428 -17.60 12.30 -19.10
C GLN A 428 -17.53 13.79 -19.37
N THR A 429 -17.81 14.59 -18.34
CA THR A 429 -17.63 16.04 -18.34
C THR A 429 -17.00 16.49 -17.02
N GLU A 430 -16.25 17.59 -17.04
CA GLU A 430 -15.64 18.16 -15.84
C GLU A 430 -16.44 19.36 -15.34
N ILE A 431 -16.68 19.43 -14.03
CA ILE A 431 -17.27 20.57 -13.35
C ILE A 431 -16.27 21.09 -12.32
N THR A 432 -15.88 22.35 -12.39
CA THR A 432 -15.08 23.02 -11.36
C THR A 432 -15.99 23.82 -10.46
N LEU A 433 -15.94 23.52 -9.16
CA LEU A 433 -16.61 24.27 -8.10
C LEU A 433 -15.65 25.34 -7.55
N GLU A 434 -16.15 26.52 -7.26
CA GLU A 434 -15.39 27.60 -6.61
C GLU A 434 -16.10 28.04 -5.33
N PHE A 435 -15.33 28.12 -4.24
CA PHE A 435 -15.82 28.46 -2.91
C PHE A 435 -15.48 29.90 -2.54
N ALA A 436 -16.22 30.50 -1.60
CA ALA A 436 -16.02 31.88 -1.17
C ALA A 436 -14.63 32.16 -0.58
N GLY A 437 -13.93 31.13 -0.09
CA GLY A 437 -12.54 31.22 0.38
C GLY A 437 -11.50 31.29 -0.75
N GLY A 438 -11.93 31.17 -2.02
CA GLY A 438 -11.08 31.19 -3.21
C GLY A 438 -10.53 29.81 -3.59
N GLU A 439 -10.87 28.76 -2.84
CA GLU A 439 -10.57 27.38 -3.20
C GLU A 439 -11.41 26.95 -4.41
N THR A 440 -10.82 26.12 -5.26
CA THR A 440 -11.52 25.49 -6.37
C THR A 440 -11.36 23.99 -6.33
N GLN A 441 -12.35 23.24 -6.81
CA GLN A 441 -12.33 21.78 -6.85
C GLN A 441 -12.99 21.26 -8.13
N THR A 442 -12.22 20.52 -8.94
CA THR A 442 -12.70 19.96 -10.21
C THR A 442 -13.15 18.51 -10.05
N LEU A 443 -14.34 18.22 -10.56
CA LEU A 443 -15.04 16.94 -10.45
C LEU A 443 -15.30 16.38 -11.84
N SER A 444 -15.09 15.08 -12.03
CA SER A 444 -15.47 14.38 -13.26
C SER A 444 -16.83 13.70 -13.06
N LEU A 445 -17.81 14.05 -13.91
CA LEU A 445 -19.17 13.52 -13.88
C LEU A 445 -19.43 12.68 -15.12
N LYS A 446 -20.02 11.51 -14.93
CA LYS A 446 -20.46 10.66 -16.04
C LYS A 446 -21.81 11.12 -16.58
N ILE A 447 -21.98 11.13 -17.90
CA ILE A 447 -23.27 11.32 -18.56
C ILE A 447 -24.04 10.00 -18.50
N ILE A 448 -25.28 10.04 -18.01
CA ILE A 448 -26.15 8.86 -17.84
C ILE A 448 -27.50 9.10 -18.52
N LYS A 449 -27.93 8.13 -19.31
CA LYS A 449 -29.30 8.05 -19.83
C LYS A 449 -30.26 7.58 -18.75
N ASP A 450 -31.02 8.53 -18.20
CA ASP A 450 -32.07 8.26 -17.23
C ASP A 450 -33.36 7.88 -17.98
N TYR A 451 -33.94 6.71 -17.71
CA TYR A 451 -35.15 6.18 -18.37
C TYR A 451 -36.43 6.55 -17.62
#